data_AF-A0A1G2ZJC6-F1
#
_entry.id   AF-A0A1G2ZJC6-F1
#
_cell.length_a   1.000
_cell.length_b   1.000
_cell.length_c   1.000
_cell.angle_alpha   90.00
_cell.angle_beta   90.00
_cell.angle_gamma   90.00
#
_symmetry.space_group_name_H-M   'P 1'
#
loop_
_entity.id
_entity.type
_entity.pdbx_description
1 polymer ?
#
loop_
_entity_poly.entity_id
_entity_poly.type
_entity_poly.pdbx_seq_one_letter_code
_entity_poly.pdbx_strand_id
1 'polypeptide(L)'
;MVYADGTFKNLLNYPENCISWLKFLRAKDEANPTYRLLAPFASQRISTIMHDMENIFKEFKGINDGKRGGDKIKIDTIESGSFPEEVTTKISKLMALLSTLTEWEYKQEKWTLSGLRVYNFSKDIIDGNLNNKNYIEIMDKEPLSFAITATKRMEYTLEEPDSI
;
A
#
# COMPACT_ATOMS: atom_id res chain seq x y z
N MET A 1 -5.41 3.32 1.20
CA MET A 1 -4.24 4.04 1.76
C MET A 1 -4.53 5.54 1.65
N VAL A 2 -4.89 6.20 2.76
CA VAL A 2 -5.20 7.64 2.78
C VAL A 2 -3.88 8.40 2.86
N TYR A 3 -3.18 8.47 1.74
CA TYR A 3 -1.96 9.24 1.60
C TYR A 3 -2.37 10.70 1.45
N ALA A 4 -2.04 11.57 2.40
CA ALA A 4 -2.67 12.89 2.40
C ALA A 4 -2.18 13.86 1.29
N ASP A 5 -1.10 13.56 0.55
CA ASP A 5 -0.81 14.24 -0.73
C ASP A 5 -1.81 13.86 -1.84
N GLY A 6 -2.11 12.55 -1.99
CA GLY A 6 -3.12 12.07 -2.93
C GLY A 6 -4.56 12.39 -2.49
N THR A 7 -4.80 12.41 -1.18
CA THR A 7 -6.11 12.72 -0.59
C THR A 7 -6.39 14.21 -0.66
N PHE A 8 -5.39 15.09 -0.51
CA PHE A 8 -5.52 16.53 -0.73
C PHE A 8 -5.90 16.85 -2.19
N LYS A 9 -5.23 16.21 -3.16
CA LYS A 9 -5.61 16.31 -4.58
C LYS A 9 -7.01 15.79 -4.86
N ASN A 10 -7.43 14.68 -4.24
CA ASN A 10 -8.79 14.15 -4.39
C ASN A 10 -9.85 15.01 -3.71
N LEU A 11 -9.59 15.53 -2.50
CA LEU A 11 -10.53 16.35 -1.74
C LEU A 11 -10.80 17.71 -2.40
N LEU A 12 -9.78 18.33 -3.00
CA LEU A 12 -9.91 19.66 -3.60
C LEU A 12 -10.24 19.63 -5.09
N ASN A 13 -9.83 18.59 -5.84
CA ASN A 13 -10.19 18.47 -7.25
C ASN A 13 -11.48 17.66 -7.49
N TYR A 14 -11.88 16.80 -6.53
CA TYR A 14 -13.10 15.97 -6.63
C TYR A 14 -13.93 15.97 -5.32
N PRO A 15 -14.29 17.15 -4.78
CA PRO A 15 -15.00 17.25 -3.51
C PRO A 15 -16.34 16.51 -3.52
N GLU A 16 -17.07 16.52 -4.64
CA GLU A 16 -18.36 15.84 -4.76
C GLU A 16 -18.25 14.31 -4.62
N ASN A 17 -17.22 13.71 -5.19
CA ASN A 17 -16.97 12.27 -5.07
C ASN A 17 -16.65 11.92 -3.62
N CYS A 18 -15.79 12.69 -2.95
CA CYS A 18 -15.47 12.49 -1.55
C CYS A 18 -16.72 12.62 -0.66
N ILE A 19 -17.58 13.60 -0.90
CA ILE A 19 -18.84 13.77 -0.17
C ILE A 19 -19.78 12.57 -0.42
N SER A 20 -19.86 12.08 -1.65
CA SER A 20 -20.67 10.89 -1.99
C SER A 20 -20.21 9.66 -1.19
N TRP A 21 -18.90 9.42 -1.12
CA TRP A 21 -18.33 8.35 -0.30
C TRP A 21 -18.62 8.52 1.19
N LEU A 22 -18.48 9.73 1.74
CA LEU A 22 -18.80 10.00 3.15
C LEU A 22 -20.28 9.78 3.46
N LYS A 23 -21.19 10.10 2.53
CA LYS A 23 -22.62 9.80 2.64
C LYS A 23 -22.88 8.30 2.58
N PHE A 24 -22.29 7.60 1.62
CA PHE A 24 -22.39 6.14 1.49
C PHE A 24 -21.93 5.41 2.76
N LEU A 25 -20.79 5.84 3.32
CA LEU A 25 -20.24 5.29 4.56
C LEU A 25 -21.02 5.71 5.81
N ARG A 26 -22.04 6.58 5.69
CA ARG A 26 -22.80 7.16 6.80
C ARG A 26 -21.87 7.78 7.86
N ALA A 27 -20.86 8.52 7.42
CA ALA A 27 -19.79 9.05 8.27
C ALA A 27 -20.25 10.01 9.39
N LYS A 28 -21.49 10.52 9.32
CA LYS A 28 -22.09 11.41 10.33
C LYS A 28 -23.00 10.68 11.33
N ASP A 29 -23.24 9.40 11.13
CA ASP A 29 -24.10 8.60 12.00
C ASP A 29 -23.29 8.04 13.17
N GLU A 30 -23.56 8.50 14.38
CA GLU A 30 -22.84 8.11 15.60
C GLU A 30 -22.90 6.61 15.89
N ALA A 31 -23.94 5.92 15.40
CA ALA A 31 -24.07 4.48 15.53
C ALA A 31 -23.19 3.71 14.53
N ASN A 32 -22.65 4.37 13.50
CA ASN A 32 -21.81 3.74 12.49
C ASN A 32 -20.35 3.60 12.99
N PRO A 33 -19.69 2.44 12.80
CA PRO A 33 -18.29 2.26 13.20
C PRO A 33 -17.32 3.28 12.59
N THR A 34 -17.61 3.79 11.40
CA THR A 34 -16.77 4.79 10.72
C THR A 34 -16.81 6.17 11.39
N TYR A 35 -17.88 6.50 12.12
CA TYR A 35 -17.99 7.77 12.84
C TYR A 35 -16.87 7.93 13.87
N ARG A 36 -16.56 6.86 14.62
CA ARG A 36 -15.47 6.85 15.61
C ARG A 36 -14.11 7.17 14.99
N LEU A 37 -13.91 6.76 13.73
CA LEU A 37 -12.70 7.07 12.99
C LEU A 37 -12.74 8.50 12.45
N LEU A 38 -13.82 8.91 11.78
CA LEU A 38 -13.87 10.13 10.96
C LEU A 38 -14.20 11.41 11.74
N ALA A 39 -15.04 11.33 12.79
CA ALA A 39 -15.47 12.49 13.56
C ALA A 39 -14.31 13.24 14.23
N PRO A 40 -13.31 12.57 14.84
CA PRO A 40 -12.12 13.25 15.37
C PRO A 40 -11.37 14.03 14.28
N PHE A 41 -11.15 13.45 13.09
CA PHE A 41 -10.46 14.16 12.00
C PHE A 41 -11.25 15.36 11.49
N ALA A 42 -12.59 15.26 11.42
CA ALA A 42 -13.44 16.37 10.98
C ALA A 42 -13.39 17.58 11.93
N SER A 43 -13.04 17.37 13.20
CA SER A 43 -12.89 18.43 14.20
C SER A 43 -11.53 19.14 14.17
N GLN A 44 -10.55 18.58 13.45
CA GLN A 44 -9.20 19.14 13.36
C GLN A 44 -9.12 20.27 12.35
N ARG A 45 -8.29 21.27 12.65
CA ARG A 45 -7.94 22.30 11.66
C ARG A 45 -7.07 21.67 10.58
N ILE A 46 -7.32 22.00 9.32
CA ILE A 46 -6.49 21.55 8.19
C ILE A 46 -5.02 21.89 8.43
N SER A 47 -4.72 23.08 8.97
CA SER A 47 -3.36 23.49 9.31
C SER A 47 -2.69 22.56 10.32
N THR A 48 -3.42 22.08 11.32
CA THR A 48 -2.91 21.13 12.32
C THR A 48 -2.56 19.81 11.66
N ILE A 49 -3.49 19.27 10.86
CA ILE A 49 -3.25 18.03 10.09
C ILE A 49 -2.01 18.18 9.19
N MET A 50 -1.85 19.32 8.51
CA MET A 50 -0.69 19.56 7.65
C MET A 50 0.63 19.59 8.43
N HIS A 51 0.67 20.22 9.61
CA HIS A 51 1.86 20.22 10.45
C HIS A 51 2.18 18.84 11.03
N ASP A 52 1.17 18.09 11.48
CA ASP A 52 1.36 16.73 11.99
C ASP A 52 1.90 15.81 10.89
N MET A 53 1.36 15.92 9.68
CA MET A 53 1.90 15.22 8.52
C MET A 53 3.34 15.60 8.21
N GLU A 54 3.67 16.91 8.26
CA GLU A 54 5.03 17.38 8.02
C GLU A 54 6.01 16.76 9.03
N ASN A 55 5.61 16.67 10.30
CA ASN A 55 6.38 16.05 11.37
C ASN A 55 6.58 14.56 11.11
N ILE A 56 5.51 13.82 10.78
CA ILE A 56 5.60 12.40 10.43
C ILE A 56 6.53 12.19 9.21
N PHE A 57 6.46 13.06 8.20
CA PHE A 57 7.34 12.97 7.04
C PHE A 57 8.81 13.27 7.37
N LYS A 58 9.09 14.11 8.37
CA LYS A 58 10.47 14.31 8.87
C LYS A 58 10.99 13.04 9.52
N GLU A 59 10.18 12.37 10.34
CA GLU A 59 10.54 11.09 10.95
C GLU A 59 10.83 10.01 9.89
N PHE A 60 9.97 9.91 8.86
CA PHE A 60 10.22 8.99 7.75
C PHE A 60 11.50 9.30 6.98
N LYS A 61 11.88 10.58 6.80
CA LYS A 61 13.17 10.92 6.21
C LYS A 61 14.34 10.44 7.07
N GLY A 62 14.20 10.48 8.40
CA GLY A 62 15.21 9.97 9.33
C GLY A 62 15.49 8.48 9.16
N ILE A 63 14.49 7.70 8.71
CA ILE A 63 14.64 6.26 8.43
C ILE A 63 15.46 5.99 7.16
N ASN A 64 15.39 6.89 6.16
CA ASN A 64 16.03 6.72 4.86
C ASN A 64 17.19 7.72 4.64
N ASP A 65 18.01 7.93 5.67
CA ASP A 65 19.23 8.74 5.63
C ASP A 65 19.00 10.16 5.06
N GLY A 66 17.88 10.78 5.46
CA GLY A 66 17.49 12.13 5.04
C GLY A 66 16.79 12.19 3.66
N LYS A 67 16.69 11.08 2.94
CA LYS A 67 15.99 10.99 1.65
C LYS A 67 14.49 10.70 1.86
N ARG A 68 13.68 11.04 0.86
CA ARG A 68 12.26 10.65 0.84
C ARG A 68 12.12 9.12 0.77
N GLY A 69 11.01 8.60 1.32
CA GLY A 69 10.62 7.20 1.14
C GLY A 69 10.97 6.24 2.28
N GLY A 70 11.32 6.72 3.48
CA GLY A 70 11.53 5.83 4.64
C GLY A 70 10.25 5.20 5.20
N ASP A 71 9.09 5.57 4.65
CA ASP A 71 7.82 4.89 4.82
C ASP A 71 7.65 3.68 3.88
N LYS A 72 8.62 3.41 3.00
CA LYS A 72 8.57 2.34 1.99
C LYS A 72 9.73 1.38 2.17
N ILE A 73 9.41 0.10 2.19
CA ILE A 73 10.39 -0.98 2.21
C ILE A 73 10.30 -1.74 0.90
N LYS A 74 11.45 -1.95 0.26
CA LYS A 74 11.58 -2.74 -0.95
C LYS A 74 11.74 -4.21 -0.60
N ILE A 75 10.84 -5.06 -1.08
CA ILE A 75 10.84 -6.50 -0.82
C ILE A 75 11.51 -7.32 -1.93
N ASP A 76 11.86 -6.69 -3.04
CA ASP A 76 12.61 -7.28 -4.17
C ASP A 76 14.10 -7.49 -3.86
N THR A 77 14.54 -7.16 -2.64
CA THR A 77 15.93 -7.26 -2.18
C THR A 77 16.21 -8.52 -1.38
N ILE A 78 15.23 -9.43 -1.24
CA ILE A 78 15.41 -10.66 -0.47
C ILE A 78 16.38 -11.58 -1.23
N GLU A 79 17.52 -11.88 -0.61
CA GLU A 79 18.53 -12.78 -1.16
C GLU A 79 18.60 -14.04 -0.32
N SER A 80 18.59 -15.22 -0.97
CA SER A 80 18.66 -16.52 -0.28
C SER A 80 17.63 -16.67 0.85
N GLY A 81 16.42 -16.14 0.67
CA GLY A 81 15.34 -16.20 1.65
C GLY A 81 15.47 -15.26 2.84
N SER A 82 16.36 -14.27 2.83
CA SER A 82 16.49 -13.31 3.92
C SER A 82 16.62 -11.88 3.42
N PHE A 83 16.08 -10.93 4.20
CA PHE A 83 16.31 -9.51 3.95
C PHE A 83 17.76 -9.13 4.29
N PRO A 84 18.40 -8.24 3.50
CA PRO A 84 19.68 -7.66 3.86
C PRO A 84 19.61 -6.89 5.19
N GLU A 85 20.72 -6.84 5.93
CA GLU A 85 20.78 -6.22 7.26
C GLU A 85 20.29 -4.75 7.24
N GLU A 86 20.69 -3.99 6.22
CA GLU A 86 20.23 -2.60 6.03
C GLU A 86 18.70 -2.51 5.96
N VAL A 87 18.06 -3.44 5.25
CA VAL A 87 16.60 -3.47 5.09
C VAL A 87 15.93 -3.89 6.39
N THR A 88 16.45 -4.89 7.09
CA THR A 88 15.92 -5.30 8.41
C THR A 88 16.00 -4.18 9.45
N THR A 89 17.07 -3.38 9.40
CA THR A 89 17.24 -2.19 10.25
C THR A 89 16.20 -1.14 9.92
N LYS A 90 15.96 -0.86 8.63
CA LYS A 90 14.93 0.09 8.18
C LYS A 90 13.52 -0.36 8.58
N ILE A 91 13.19 -1.65 8.41
CA ILE A 91 11.93 -2.23 8.88
C ILE A 91 11.77 -2.00 10.38
N SER A 92 12.78 -2.34 11.18
CA SER A 92 12.73 -2.20 12.63
C SER A 92 12.51 -0.75 13.08
N LYS A 93 13.22 0.21 12.46
CA LYS A 93 13.03 1.65 12.72
C LYS A 93 11.62 2.12 12.36
N LEU A 94 11.10 1.69 11.21
CA LEU A 94 9.75 2.03 10.77
C LEU A 94 8.69 1.48 11.72
N MET A 95 8.81 0.22 12.12
CA MET A 95 7.87 -0.42 13.04
C MET A 95 7.88 0.23 14.43
N ALA A 96 9.06 0.59 14.94
CA ALA A 96 9.19 1.32 16.20
C ALA A 96 8.55 2.72 16.13
N LEU A 97 8.74 3.44 15.02
CA LEU A 97 8.09 4.74 14.79
C LEU A 97 6.56 4.59 14.77
N LEU A 98 6.03 3.62 14.01
CA LEU A 98 4.60 3.37 13.93
C LEU A 98 4.01 2.98 15.30
N SER A 99 4.72 2.16 16.06
CA SER A 99 4.37 1.79 17.44
C SER A 99 4.22 3.03 18.33
N THR A 100 5.16 3.97 18.22
CA THR A 100 5.12 5.22 18.98
C THR A 100 3.93 6.10 18.56
N LEU A 101 3.68 6.22 17.25
CA LEU A 101 2.61 7.07 16.71
C LEU A 101 1.20 6.53 16.95
N THR A 102 1.05 5.21 17.11
CA THR A 102 -0.26 4.54 17.22
C THR A 102 -0.51 3.95 18.60
N GLU A 103 0.47 4.06 19.51
CA GLU A 103 0.49 3.41 20.82
C GLU A 103 0.37 1.88 20.75
N TRP A 104 0.55 1.30 19.56
CA TRP A 104 0.54 -0.14 19.36
C TRP A 104 1.85 -0.77 19.85
N GLU A 105 1.79 -1.89 20.56
CA GLU A 105 2.96 -2.62 21.02
C GLU A 105 3.67 -3.36 19.87
N TYR A 106 4.88 -2.92 19.49
CA TYR A 106 5.69 -3.62 18.51
C TYR A 106 6.42 -4.82 19.11
N LYS A 107 6.01 -6.03 18.69
CA LYS A 107 6.59 -7.32 19.10
C LYS A 107 7.55 -7.85 18.05
N GLN A 108 8.80 -7.41 18.11
CA GLN A 108 9.83 -7.73 17.09
C GLN A 108 9.96 -9.23 16.82
N GLU A 109 9.85 -10.07 17.84
CA GLU A 109 9.96 -11.53 17.75
C GLU A 109 8.83 -12.20 16.94
N LYS A 110 7.74 -11.48 16.67
CA LYS A 110 6.64 -11.95 15.81
C LYS A 110 6.88 -11.67 14.33
N TRP A 111 7.96 -10.96 13.98
CA TRP A 111 8.29 -10.59 12.61
C TRP A 111 9.40 -11.49 12.07
N THR A 112 9.06 -12.37 11.13
CA THR A 112 10.02 -13.21 10.42
C THR A 112 10.61 -12.46 9.22
N LEU A 113 11.91 -12.17 9.27
CA LEU A 113 12.64 -11.45 8.22
C LEU A 113 13.76 -12.30 7.56
N SER A 114 13.88 -13.56 7.96
CA SER A 114 14.86 -14.51 7.45
C SER A 114 14.26 -15.91 7.34
N GLY A 115 14.90 -16.79 6.59
CA GLY A 115 14.39 -18.14 6.34
C GLY A 115 13.06 -18.16 5.59
N LEU A 116 12.79 -17.11 4.81
CA LEU A 116 11.61 -16.95 3.99
C LEU A 116 11.67 -17.90 2.80
N ARG A 117 10.51 -18.48 2.46
CA ARG A 117 10.33 -19.17 1.20
C ARG A 117 9.95 -18.14 0.14
N VAL A 118 10.90 -17.80 -0.72
CA VAL A 118 10.73 -16.79 -1.76
C VAL A 118 10.37 -17.48 -3.06
N TYR A 119 9.38 -16.94 -3.75
CA TYR A 119 8.91 -17.39 -5.05
C TYR A 119 8.95 -16.21 -6.01
N ASN A 120 9.57 -16.41 -7.15
CA ASN A 120 9.55 -15.44 -8.23
C ASN A 120 8.48 -15.84 -9.22
N PHE A 121 7.78 -14.86 -9.78
CA PHE A 121 6.76 -15.09 -10.79
C PHE A 121 6.98 -14.13 -11.94
N SER A 122 7.03 -14.67 -13.15
CA SER A 122 7.05 -13.86 -14.35
C SER A 122 5.64 -13.44 -14.73
N LYS A 123 5.51 -12.19 -15.19
CA LYS A 123 4.26 -11.62 -15.68
C LYS A 123 4.30 -11.58 -17.20
N ASP A 124 3.34 -12.24 -17.81
CA ASP A 124 3.11 -12.15 -19.24
C ASP A 124 2.14 -11.02 -19.58
N ILE A 125 2.24 -10.56 -20.83
CA ILE A 125 1.40 -9.51 -21.36
C ILE A 125 0.87 -9.97 -22.70
N ILE A 126 -0.42 -9.73 -22.97
CA ILE A 126 -0.97 -10.02 -24.29
C ILE A 126 -0.30 -9.12 -25.34
N ASP A 127 0.19 -9.74 -26.42
CA ASP A 127 0.56 -9.02 -27.63
C ASP A 127 -0.70 -8.54 -28.36
N GLY A 128 -0.89 -7.23 -28.39
CA GLY A 128 -1.99 -6.56 -29.09
C GLY A 128 -3.21 -6.27 -28.20
N ASN A 129 -4.37 -6.09 -28.83
CA ASN A 129 -5.61 -5.72 -28.15
C ASN A 129 -6.33 -6.95 -27.58
N LEU A 130 -6.76 -6.84 -26.32
CA LEU A 130 -7.66 -7.77 -25.66
C LEU A 130 -8.95 -7.90 -26.47
N ASN A 131 -9.34 -9.14 -26.71
CA ASN A 131 -10.59 -9.54 -27.36
C ASN A 131 -11.10 -10.80 -26.69
N ASN A 132 -12.34 -11.22 -27.00
CA ASN A 132 -12.93 -12.37 -26.32
C ASN A 132 -12.13 -13.66 -26.52
N LYS A 133 -11.48 -13.84 -27.67
CA LYS A 133 -10.71 -15.05 -27.97
C LYS A 133 -9.48 -15.15 -27.07
N ASN A 134 -8.60 -14.13 -27.08
CA ASN A 134 -7.39 -14.18 -26.26
C ASN A 134 -7.69 -14.07 -24.75
N TYR A 135 -8.80 -13.43 -24.37
CA TYR A 135 -9.28 -13.46 -22.98
C TYR A 135 -9.61 -14.88 -22.53
N ILE A 136 -10.44 -15.61 -23.29
CA ILE A 136 -10.80 -17.00 -22.96
C ILE A 136 -9.55 -17.88 -22.94
N GLU A 137 -8.68 -17.76 -23.95
CA GLU A 137 -7.41 -18.51 -24.01
C GLU A 137 -6.51 -18.30 -22.79
N ILE A 138 -6.54 -17.11 -22.17
CA ILE A 138 -5.77 -16.85 -20.95
C ILE A 138 -6.48 -17.42 -19.73
N MET A 139 -7.81 -17.26 -19.63
CA MET A 139 -8.57 -17.81 -18.52
C MET A 139 -8.54 -19.34 -18.49
N ASP A 140 -8.49 -20.00 -19.64
CA ASP A 140 -8.34 -21.45 -19.77
C ASP A 140 -6.97 -21.96 -19.27
N LYS A 141 -5.98 -21.08 -19.13
CA LYS A 141 -4.68 -21.40 -18.51
C LYS A 141 -4.69 -21.25 -16.98
N GLU A 142 -5.83 -20.92 -16.39
CA GLU A 142 -6.02 -20.76 -14.94
C GLU A 142 -4.95 -19.84 -14.30
N PRO A 143 -4.87 -18.56 -14.72
CA PRO A 143 -3.82 -17.67 -14.25
C PRO A 143 -4.02 -17.37 -12.76
N LEU A 144 -2.93 -17.45 -12.00
CA LEU A 144 -2.88 -17.06 -10.58
C LEU A 144 -3.37 -15.63 -10.36
N SER A 145 -3.01 -14.73 -11.27
CA SER A 145 -3.52 -13.35 -11.26
C SER A 145 -3.56 -12.75 -12.65
N PHE A 146 -4.43 -11.76 -12.86
CA PHE A 146 -4.45 -10.96 -14.06
C PHE A 146 -5.00 -9.55 -13.80
N ALA A 147 -4.65 -8.62 -14.67
CA ALA A 147 -5.16 -7.26 -14.67
C ALA A 147 -5.38 -6.77 -16.10
N ILE A 148 -6.52 -6.13 -16.35
CA ILE A 148 -6.77 -5.41 -17.61
C ILE A 148 -6.24 -3.99 -17.43
N THR A 149 -5.16 -3.66 -18.13
CA THR A 149 -4.49 -2.36 -18.10
C THR A 149 -4.80 -1.58 -19.40
N ALA A 150 -4.84 -0.24 -19.33
CA ALA A 150 -5.03 0.65 -20.49
C ALA A 150 -6.08 0.17 -21.54
N THR A 151 -7.33 -0.05 -21.12
CA THR A 151 -8.55 -0.37 -21.93
C THR A 151 -8.53 -1.64 -22.79
N LYS A 152 -7.38 -2.08 -23.32
CA LYS A 152 -7.24 -3.23 -24.22
C LYS A 152 -5.96 -4.03 -24.00
N ARG A 153 -5.24 -3.82 -22.90
CA ARG A 153 -4.09 -4.65 -22.54
C ARG A 153 -4.47 -5.51 -21.36
N MET A 154 -3.96 -6.73 -21.30
CA MET A 154 -4.08 -7.56 -20.12
C MET A 154 -2.71 -8.11 -19.79
N GLU A 155 -2.42 -8.12 -18.50
CA GLU A 155 -1.22 -8.68 -17.92
C GLU A 155 -1.66 -9.85 -17.03
N TYR A 156 -0.92 -10.95 -17.02
CA TYR A 156 -1.28 -12.13 -16.26
C TYR A 156 -0.05 -12.88 -15.76
N THR A 157 -0.25 -13.68 -14.73
CA THR A 157 0.77 -14.54 -14.10
C THR A 157 0.18 -15.93 -13.99
N LEU A 158 0.92 -16.94 -14.44
CA LEU A 158 0.54 -18.35 -14.31
C LEU A 158 0.97 -18.90 -12.94
N GLU A 159 0.39 -20.02 -12.52
CA GLU A 159 0.46 -20.53 -11.14
C GLU A 159 1.86 -21.02 -10.71
N GLU A 160 2.69 -21.46 -11.65
CA GLU A 160 4.00 -22.03 -11.32
C GLU A 160 5.05 -20.92 -11.12
N PRO A 161 5.75 -20.88 -9.97
CA PRO A 161 6.88 -20.00 -9.76
C PRO A 161 8.00 -20.24 -10.79
N ASP A 162 8.70 -19.18 -11.14
CA ASP A 162 9.90 -19.27 -11.97
C ASP A 162 10.94 -20.18 -11.28
N SER A 163 11.58 -21.05 -12.06
CA SER A 163 12.71 -21.83 -11.57
C SER A 163 13.87 -20.87 -11.28
N ILE A 164 14.28 -20.79 -10.01
CA ILE A 164 15.44 -20.00 -9.55
C ILE A 164 16.74 -20.66 -10.01
#